data_AF-A0A0Q8WPU1-F1
#
_entry.id   AF-A0A0Q8WPU1-F1
#
_cell.length_a   1.000
_cell.length_b   1.000
_cell.length_c   1.000
_cell.angle_alpha   90.00
_cell.angle_beta   90.00
_cell.angle_gamma   90.00
#
_symmetry.space_group_name_H-M   'P 1'
#
loop_
_entity.id
_entity.type
_entity.pdbx_description
1 polymer ?
#
loop_
_entity_poly.entity_id
_entity_poly.type
_entity_poly.pdbx_seq_one_letter_code
_entity_poly.pdbx_strand_id
1 'polypeptide(L)'
;MSDEKRFTLTRDGHVATVELAGPGGKAVMDERFFAELAETFTALDADADVRAIVVTGAGPHFSFGLDLAGAAATFVPMRTATHAGARQELLALIRRWQAALDVVAGVRKPTVAAVTGWCIGGGVDLAVACDVRIASADAQFSVREAKVGIVADLGSLQRLVGVIGDGHLRELALTGDDIAADRAAAVGLVNHVHADAPAALAAAQDLAARMAANSPLVLRGVKDVLDAERGPRVEAGLRYTAVWNAAFLLSNDLDEAITSFVERRPPEFTGR
;
A
#
# COMPACT_ATOMS: atom_id res chain seq x y z
N MET A 1 3.54 12.66 -20.99
CA MET A 1 3.07 11.70 -19.97
C MET A 1 1.70 11.24 -20.40
N SER A 2 1.39 9.94 -20.39
CA SER A 2 0.07 9.48 -20.86
C SER A 2 -1.04 10.03 -19.94
N ASP A 3 -2.19 10.38 -20.51
CA ASP A 3 -3.40 10.83 -19.78
C ASP A 3 -4.08 9.70 -18.97
N GLU A 4 -3.47 8.51 -18.94
CA GLU A 4 -4.01 7.30 -18.34
C GLU A 4 -4.18 7.45 -16.83
N LYS A 5 -5.42 7.28 -16.36
CA LYS A 5 -5.77 7.28 -14.93
C LYS A 5 -5.10 6.10 -14.21
N ARG A 6 -4.80 6.29 -12.93
CA ARG A 6 -4.28 5.27 -12.03
C ARG A 6 -5.40 4.49 -11.33
N PHE A 7 -6.62 5.01 -11.39
CA PHE A 7 -7.79 4.36 -10.79
C PHE A 7 -8.98 4.38 -11.76
N THR A 8 -9.62 3.23 -11.92
CA THR A 8 -10.95 3.12 -12.53
C THR A 8 -11.97 2.72 -11.47
N LEU A 9 -13.21 3.15 -11.69
CA LEU A 9 -14.29 2.98 -10.72
C LEU A 9 -15.47 2.29 -11.40
N THR A 10 -15.97 1.23 -10.77
CA THR A 10 -17.27 0.64 -11.09
C THR A 10 -18.15 0.64 -9.83
N ARG A 11 -19.46 0.56 -10.02
CA ARG A 11 -20.43 0.56 -8.92
C ARG A 11 -21.46 -0.53 -9.13
N ASP A 12 -21.78 -1.23 -8.05
CA ASP A 12 -22.92 -2.13 -7.96
C ASP A 12 -23.68 -1.82 -6.65
N GLY A 13 -24.90 -1.30 -6.79
CA GLY A 13 -25.67 -0.75 -5.67
C GLY A 13 -24.86 0.28 -4.87
N HIS A 14 -24.60 -0.03 -3.59
CA HIS A 14 -23.86 0.83 -2.66
C HIS A 14 -22.37 0.47 -2.55
N VAL A 15 -21.86 -0.45 -3.36
CA VAL A 15 -20.47 -0.88 -3.36
C VAL A 15 -19.74 -0.23 -4.53
N ALA A 16 -18.67 0.51 -4.23
CA ALA A 16 -17.74 1.01 -5.24
C ALA A 16 -16.55 0.05 -5.35
N THR A 17 -16.20 -0.38 -6.56
CA THR A 17 -14.95 -1.12 -6.81
C THR A 17 -13.93 -0.17 -7.45
N VAL A 18 -12.79 -0.03 -6.79
CA VAL A 18 -11.62 0.74 -7.22
C VAL A 18 -10.61 -0.22 -7.81
N GLU A 19 -10.34 -0.10 -9.09
CA GLU A 19 -9.32 -0.89 -9.77
C GLU A 19 -8.04 -0.07 -9.94
N LEU A 20 -6.92 -0.60 -9.47
CA LEU A 20 -5.58 -0.04 -9.61
C LEU A 20 -5.09 -0.30 -11.04
N ALA A 21 -4.91 0.77 -11.80
CA ALA A 21 -4.44 0.75 -13.18
C ALA A 21 -3.11 1.52 -13.31
N GLY A 22 -2.41 1.31 -14.41
CA GLY A 22 -1.17 2.02 -14.69
C GLY A 22 -0.58 1.62 -16.03
N PRO A 23 0.55 2.25 -16.42
CA PRO A 23 1.11 2.11 -17.76
C PRO A 23 1.41 0.65 -18.09
N GLY A 24 0.90 0.18 -19.23
CA GLY A 24 1.08 -1.21 -19.66
C GLY A 24 0.32 -2.23 -18.78
N GLY A 25 -0.75 -1.80 -18.10
CA GLY A 25 -1.61 -2.66 -17.27
C GLY A 25 -1.01 -3.04 -15.92
N LYS A 26 0.07 -2.36 -15.49
CA LYS A 26 0.74 -2.61 -14.21
C LYS A 26 0.36 -1.54 -13.20
N ALA A 27 -0.17 -1.96 -12.07
CA ALA A 27 -0.42 -1.09 -10.92
C ALA A 27 0.90 -0.77 -10.19
N VAL A 28 1.60 0.26 -10.67
CA VAL A 28 2.79 0.85 -10.02
C VAL A 28 2.41 2.19 -9.40
N MET A 29 3.04 2.52 -8.27
CA MET A 29 2.78 3.75 -7.53
C MET A 29 3.78 4.81 -7.94
N ASP A 30 3.36 5.71 -8.84
CA ASP A 30 4.09 6.93 -9.19
C ASP A 30 3.47 8.15 -8.48
N GLU A 31 4.03 9.36 -8.69
CA GLU A 31 3.49 10.57 -8.07
C GLU A 31 2.00 10.79 -8.41
N ARG A 32 1.60 10.44 -9.62
CA ARG A 32 0.20 10.55 -10.07
C ARG A 32 -0.70 9.57 -9.31
N PHE A 33 -0.22 8.35 -9.04
CA PHE A 33 -0.93 7.39 -8.22
C PHE A 33 -1.24 7.95 -6.84
N PHE A 34 -0.26 8.52 -6.13
CA PHE A 34 -0.50 9.06 -4.79
C PHE A 34 -1.48 10.24 -4.79
N ALA A 35 -1.38 11.12 -5.79
CA ALA A 35 -2.33 12.23 -5.94
C ALA A 35 -3.76 11.73 -6.22
N GLU A 36 -3.93 10.87 -7.23
CA GLU A 36 -5.25 10.34 -7.61
C GLU A 36 -5.84 9.42 -6.53
N LEU A 37 -5.01 8.75 -5.71
CA LEU A 37 -5.47 7.92 -4.59
C LEU A 37 -6.20 8.80 -3.56
N ALA A 38 -5.55 9.89 -3.14
CA ALA A 38 -6.11 10.82 -2.18
C ALA A 38 -7.40 11.45 -2.70
N GLU A 39 -7.42 11.89 -3.97
CA GLU A 39 -8.62 12.44 -4.61
C GLU A 39 -9.76 11.42 -4.68
N THR A 40 -9.46 10.20 -5.15
CA THR A 40 -10.45 9.14 -5.34
C THR A 40 -11.10 8.75 -4.03
N PHE A 41 -10.31 8.46 -2.99
CA PHE A 41 -10.86 8.00 -1.71
C PHE A 41 -11.55 9.13 -0.93
N THR A 42 -11.10 10.38 -1.07
CA THR A 42 -11.81 11.54 -0.50
C THR A 42 -13.19 11.69 -1.15
N ALA A 43 -13.27 11.59 -2.48
CA ALA A 43 -14.55 11.65 -3.20
C ALA A 43 -15.47 10.48 -2.82
N LEU A 44 -14.93 9.26 -2.76
CA LEU A 44 -15.69 8.07 -2.35
C LEU A 44 -16.17 8.17 -0.91
N ASP A 45 -15.39 8.73 0.01
CA ASP A 45 -15.80 8.91 1.41
C ASP A 45 -16.92 9.96 1.56
N ALA A 46 -16.91 11.01 0.73
CA ALA A 46 -17.93 12.07 0.74
C ALA A 46 -19.27 11.64 0.10
N ASP A 47 -19.26 10.69 -0.83
CA ASP A 47 -20.46 10.27 -1.58
C ASP A 47 -21.45 9.46 -0.73
N ALA A 48 -22.65 9.98 -0.46
CA ALA A 48 -23.64 9.30 0.39
C ALA A 48 -24.17 7.97 -0.19
N ASP A 49 -24.07 7.75 -1.51
CA ASP A 49 -24.53 6.53 -2.17
C ASP A 49 -23.51 5.39 -2.07
N VAL A 50 -22.23 5.70 -1.82
CA VAL A 50 -21.21 4.69 -1.54
C VAL A 50 -21.25 4.34 -0.05
N ARG A 51 -21.39 3.04 0.26
CA ARG A 51 -21.41 2.55 1.65
C ARG A 51 -20.31 1.54 1.97
N ALA A 52 -19.69 0.94 0.97
CA ALA A 52 -18.49 0.12 1.12
C ALA A 52 -17.63 0.22 -0.15
N ILE A 53 -16.34 -0.05 -0.03
CA ILE A 53 -15.37 0.09 -1.11
C ILE A 53 -14.56 -1.21 -1.24
N VAL A 54 -14.42 -1.71 -2.47
CA VAL A 54 -13.51 -2.80 -2.82
C VAL A 54 -12.30 -2.21 -3.56
N VAL A 55 -11.09 -2.68 -3.28
CA VAL A 55 -9.86 -2.29 -3.96
C VAL A 55 -9.24 -3.52 -4.61
N THR A 56 -8.90 -3.47 -5.90
CA THR A 56 -8.29 -4.60 -6.63
C THR A 56 -7.32 -4.10 -7.70
N GLY A 57 -6.44 -4.95 -8.22
CA GLY A 57 -5.66 -4.63 -9.42
C GLY A 57 -6.47 -4.83 -10.72
N ALA A 58 -6.26 -3.99 -11.73
CA ALA A 58 -6.91 -4.11 -13.04
C ALA A 58 -6.31 -5.24 -13.92
N GLY A 59 -5.15 -5.77 -13.54
CA GLY A 59 -4.41 -6.79 -14.26
C GLY A 59 -4.18 -8.07 -13.43
N PRO A 60 -3.17 -8.89 -13.79
CA PRO A 60 -2.89 -10.15 -13.09
C PRO A 60 -2.33 -9.95 -11.67
N HIS A 61 -2.02 -8.72 -11.29
CA HIS A 61 -1.36 -8.38 -10.03
C HIS A 61 -2.07 -7.20 -9.37
N PHE A 62 -2.09 -7.22 -8.04
CA PHE A 62 -2.64 -6.14 -7.23
C PHE A 62 -1.79 -4.88 -7.35
N SER A 63 -0.51 -4.95 -6.98
CA SER A 63 0.44 -3.85 -7.18
C SER A 63 1.88 -4.31 -6.94
N PHE A 64 2.81 -3.74 -7.72
CA PHE A 64 4.25 -3.90 -7.51
C PHE A 64 4.84 -2.87 -6.52
N GLY A 65 4.01 -1.97 -5.98
CA GLY A 65 4.45 -0.90 -5.10
C GLY A 65 5.05 0.29 -5.86
N LEU A 66 5.97 1.01 -5.22
CA LEU A 66 6.63 2.20 -5.76
C LEU A 66 7.29 1.91 -7.11
N ASP A 67 7.06 2.77 -8.11
CA ASP A 67 7.83 2.75 -9.34
C ASP A 67 9.27 3.21 -9.06
N LEU A 68 10.17 2.28 -8.71
CA LEU A 68 11.56 2.59 -8.39
C LEU A 68 12.30 3.30 -9.53
N ALA A 69 11.98 2.94 -10.78
CA ALA A 69 12.60 3.57 -11.95
C ALA A 69 12.11 5.02 -12.12
N GLY A 70 10.81 5.26 -11.95
CA GLY A 70 10.23 6.61 -11.95
C GLY A 70 10.71 7.45 -10.75
N ALA A 71 10.77 6.86 -9.55
CA ALA A 71 11.21 7.53 -8.34
C ALA A 71 12.68 7.94 -8.39
N ALA A 72 13.54 7.21 -9.12
CA ALA A 72 14.92 7.62 -9.36
C ALA A 72 15.01 9.02 -10.00
N ALA A 73 14.10 9.37 -10.93
CA ALA A 73 14.07 10.70 -11.54
C ALA A 73 13.72 11.81 -10.52
N THR A 74 12.96 11.49 -9.47
CA THR A 74 12.64 12.38 -8.36
C THR A 74 13.79 12.47 -7.35
N PHE A 75 14.45 11.35 -7.04
CA PHE A 75 15.50 11.28 -6.03
C PHE A 75 16.85 11.80 -6.51
N VAL A 76 17.21 11.63 -7.79
CA VAL A 76 18.50 12.04 -8.34
C VAL A 76 18.80 13.54 -8.15
N PRO A 77 17.88 14.48 -8.45
CA PRO A 77 18.11 15.91 -8.18
C PRO A 77 18.31 16.21 -6.69
N MET A 78 17.68 15.45 -5.80
CA MET A 78 17.76 15.64 -4.35
C MET A 78 19.08 15.10 -3.77
N ARG A 79 19.77 14.20 -4.48
CA ARG A 79 21.05 13.62 -4.04
C ARG A 79 22.19 14.63 -3.96
N THR A 80 22.25 15.56 -4.90
CA THR A 80 23.36 16.53 -4.98
C THR A 80 23.22 17.64 -3.93
N ALA A 81 22.02 17.81 -3.38
CA ALA A 81 21.73 18.80 -2.36
C ALA A 81 22.02 18.22 -0.96
N THR A 82 23.15 18.63 -0.38
CA THR A 82 23.63 18.15 0.93
C THR A 82 23.16 19.01 2.11
N HIS A 83 22.40 20.08 1.85
CA HIS A 83 21.93 21.00 2.88
C HIS A 83 20.64 20.50 3.56
N ALA A 84 20.37 21.01 4.78
CA ALA A 84 19.20 20.64 5.57
C ALA A 84 17.86 20.83 4.83
N GLY A 85 17.76 21.87 3.98
CA GLY A 85 16.56 22.12 3.15
C GLY A 85 16.16 20.94 2.25
N ALA A 86 17.12 20.27 1.61
CA ALA A 86 16.83 19.12 0.74
C ALA A 86 16.31 17.92 1.52
N ARG A 87 16.79 17.73 2.76
CA ARG A 87 16.28 16.70 3.67
C ARG A 87 14.85 17.01 4.12
N GLN A 88 14.53 18.29 4.32
CA GLN A 88 13.15 18.73 4.60
C GLN A 88 12.22 18.55 3.40
N GLU A 89 12.69 18.78 2.17
CA GLU A 89 11.93 18.49 0.96
C GLU A 89 11.63 16.99 0.82
N LEU A 90 12.61 16.13 1.10
CA LEU A 90 12.42 14.67 1.06
C LEU A 90 11.47 14.20 2.16
N LEU A 91 11.61 14.73 3.37
CA LEU A 91 10.65 14.51 4.46
C LEU A 91 9.23 14.87 4.02
N ALA A 92 9.04 16.05 3.41
CA ALA A 92 7.74 16.51 2.95
C ALA A 92 7.17 15.61 1.83
N LEU A 93 8.01 15.13 0.92
CA LEU A 93 7.63 14.16 -0.12
C LEU A 93 7.13 12.85 0.51
N ILE A 94 7.91 12.26 1.41
CA ILE A 94 7.52 11.01 2.10
C ILE A 94 6.21 11.21 2.86
N ARG A 95 6.07 12.31 3.61
CA ARG A 95 4.83 12.64 4.34
C ARG A 95 3.63 12.81 3.39
N ARG A 96 3.82 13.34 2.18
CA ARG A 96 2.75 13.44 1.17
C ARG A 96 2.29 12.06 0.71
N TRP A 97 3.21 11.15 0.43
CA TRP A 97 2.86 9.78 0.04
C TRP A 97 2.21 9.00 1.19
N GLN A 98 2.73 9.13 2.41
CA GLN A 98 2.10 8.57 3.62
C GLN A 98 0.66 9.07 3.76
N ALA A 99 0.43 10.38 3.61
CA ALA A 99 -0.90 10.97 3.72
C ALA A 99 -1.89 10.38 2.69
N ALA A 100 -1.43 10.05 1.47
CA ALA A 100 -2.29 9.43 0.46
C ALA A 100 -2.78 8.03 0.90
N LEU A 101 -1.92 7.23 1.53
CA LEU A 101 -2.31 5.92 2.10
C LEU A 101 -3.17 6.08 3.35
N ASP A 102 -2.88 7.10 4.17
CA ASP A 102 -3.67 7.42 5.37
C ASP A 102 -5.10 7.82 5.02
N VAL A 103 -5.34 8.45 3.85
CA VAL A 103 -6.70 8.72 3.36
C VAL A 103 -7.49 7.42 3.20
N VAL A 104 -6.89 6.36 2.64
CA VAL A 104 -7.55 5.05 2.50
C VAL A 104 -7.89 4.45 3.86
N ALA A 105 -6.92 4.47 4.78
CA ALA A 105 -7.12 3.95 6.14
C ALA A 105 -8.18 4.75 6.92
N GLY A 106 -8.24 6.06 6.72
CA GLY A 106 -9.15 6.98 7.40
C GLY A 106 -10.54 7.10 6.79
N VAL A 107 -10.83 6.43 5.67
CA VAL A 107 -12.18 6.42 5.08
C VAL A 107 -13.19 5.87 6.09
N ARG A 108 -14.31 6.58 6.26
CA ARG A 108 -15.34 6.28 7.28
C ARG A 108 -16.20 5.07 6.92
N LYS A 109 -15.96 4.49 5.74
CA LYS A 109 -16.68 3.38 5.14
C LYS A 109 -15.82 2.12 5.17
N PRO A 110 -16.42 0.92 5.26
CA PRO A 110 -15.68 -0.32 5.15
C PRO A 110 -14.93 -0.45 3.82
N THR A 111 -13.69 -0.91 3.89
CA THR A 111 -12.83 -1.17 2.73
C THR A 111 -12.37 -2.63 2.69
N VAL A 112 -12.44 -3.26 1.52
CA VAL A 112 -12.00 -4.65 1.29
C VAL A 112 -10.99 -4.67 0.16
N ALA A 113 -9.76 -5.14 0.42
CA ALA A 113 -8.78 -5.41 -0.62
C ALA A 113 -8.99 -6.82 -1.19
N ALA A 114 -9.21 -6.91 -2.50
CA ALA A 114 -9.16 -8.16 -3.27
C ALA A 114 -7.78 -8.24 -3.94
N VAL A 115 -6.89 -9.04 -3.37
CA VAL A 115 -5.49 -9.14 -3.77
C VAL A 115 -5.29 -10.31 -4.71
N THR A 116 -4.75 -10.04 -5.90
CA THR A 116 -4.35 -11.05 -6.89
C THR A 116 -2.88 -10.94 -7.23
N GLY A 117 -2.24 -12.06 -7.57
CA GLY A 117 -0.83 -12.09 -7.95
C GLY A 117 0.08 -11.28 -7.02
N TRP A 118 0.97 -10.45 -7.57
CA TRP A 118 1.93 -9.70 -6.75
C TRP A 118 1.29 -8.53 -5.99
N CYS A 119 1.60 -8.48 -4.69
CA CYS A 119 1.32 -7.39 -3.76
C CYS A 119 2.61 -7.06 -3.00
N ILE A 120 3.36 -6.09 -3.50
CA ILE A 120 4.75 -5.84 -3.05
C ILE A 120 4.89 -4.41 -2.52
N GLY A 121 5.60 -4.26 -1.39
CA GLY A 121 5.95 -2.98 -0.77
C GLY A 121 4.73 -2.07 -0.58
N GLY A 122 4.70 -0.94 -1.28
CA GLY A 122 3.54 -0.04 -1.36
C GLY A 122 2.19 -0.74 -1.61
N GLY A 123 2.17 -1.84 -2.37
CA GLY A 123 0.98 -2.68 -2.54
C GLY A 123 0.49 -3.30 -1.23
N VAL A 124 1.42 -3.82 -0.40
CA VAL A 124 1.12 -4.30 0.94
C VAL A 124 0.64 -3.14 1.82
N ASP A 125 1.29 -1.97 1.76
CA ASP A 125 0.88 -0.77 2.51
C ASP A 125 -0.58 -0.39 2.23
N LEU A 126 -0.98 -0.41 0.95
CA LEU A 126 -2.35 -0.14 0.54
C LEU A 126 -3.32 -1.24 0.99
N ALA A 127 -2.94 -2.52 0.84
CA ALA A 127 -3.78 -3.63 1.26
C ALA A 127 -4.03 -3.62 2.79
N VAL A 128 -3.05 -3.22 3.60
CA VAL A 128 -3.18 -3.15 5.07
C VAL A 128 -3.77 -1.83 5.56
N ALA A 129 -3.85 -0.82 4.69
CA ALA A 129 -4.70 0.35 4.90
C ALA A 129 -6.18 0.02 4.71
N CYS A 130 -6.52 -1.06 3.98
CA CYS A 130 -7.90 -1.57 3.91
C CYS A 130 -8.28 -2.35 5.18
N ASP A 131 -9.57 -2.37 5.53
CA ASP A 131 -10.07 -3.04 6.74
C ASP A 131 -9.91 -4.57 6.64
N VAL A 132 -10.31 -5.15 5.50
CA VAL A 132 -10.28 -6.60 5.26
C VAL A 132 -9.49 -6.93 4.00
N ARG A 133 -8.79 -8.07 3.99
CA ARG A 133 -8.05 -8.57 2.82
C ARG A 133 -8.54 -9.96 2.42
N ILE A 134 -8.90 -10.11 1.16
CA ILE A 134 -9.23 -11.37 0.50
C ILE A 134 -8.18 -11.58 -0.60
N ALA A 135 -7.68 -12.79 -0.77
CA ALA A 135 -6.69 -13.08 -1.80
C ALA A 135 -7.12 -14.19 -2.74
N SER A 136 -6.63 -14.17 -3.97
CA SER A 136 -6.61 -15.35 -4.83
C SER A 136 -5.44 -16.28 -4.45
N ALA A 137 -5.51 -17.55 -4.86
CA ALA A 137 -4.52 -18.57 -4.51
C ALA A 137 -3.13 -18.29 -5.10
N ASP A 138 -3.06 -17.54 -6.21
CA ASP A 138 -1.82 -17.11 -6.85
C ASP A 138 -1.22 -15.83 -6.23
N ALA A 139 -1.85 -15.25 -5.20
CA ALA A 139 -1.36 -14.04 -4.57
C ALA A 139 -0.03 -14.27 -3.83
N GLN A 140 0.85 -13.27 -3.93
CA GLN A 140 2.18 -13.23 -3.34
C GLN A 140 2.39 -11.89 -2.65
N PHE A 141 2.89 -11.90 -1.43
CA PHE A 141 3.07 -10.71 -0.59
C PHE A 141 4.54 -10.52 -0.21
N SER A 142 5.02 -9.28 -0.20
CA SER A 142 6.39 -8.97 0.22
C SER A 142 6.52 -7.54 0.76
N VAL A 143 7.07 -7.39 1.97
CA VAL A 143 7.56 -6.10 2.49
C VAL A 143 9.01 -5.96 2.03
N ARG A 144 9.18 -5.62 0.75
CA ARG A 144 10.44 -5.78 0.00
C ARG A 144 11.47 -4.68 0.26
N GLU A 145 11.13 -3.65 1.01
CA GLU A 145 11.89 -2.41 1.14
C GLU A 145 13.34 -2.64 1.58
N ALA A 146 13.59 -3.60 2.47
CA ALA A 146 14.95 -3.97 2.90
C ALA A 146 15.83 -4.45 1.74
N LYS A 147 15.27 -5.13 0.73
CA LYS A 147 15.99 -5.58 -0.48
C LYS A 147 16.26 -4.45 -1.47
N VAL A 148 15.69 -3.27 -1.24
CA VAL A 148 15.88 -2.10 -2.12
C VAL A 148 16.46 -0.88 -1.40
N GLY A 149 17.04 -1.08 -0.21
CA GLY A 149 17.70 0.00 0.54
C GLY A 149 16.75 1.02 1.16
N ILE A 150 15.49 0.63 1.41
CA ILE A 150 14.44 1.49 1.96
C ILE A 150 13.99 0.92 3.30
N VAL A 151 13.73 1.79 4.29
CA VAL A 151 12.93 1.38 5.45
C VAL A 151 11.46 1.55 5.07
N ALA A 152 10.65 0.50 5.12
CA ALA A 152 9.24 0.56 4.75
C ALA A 152 8.50 1.67 5.52
N ASP A 153 7.97 2.65 4.79
CA ASP A 153 7.53 3.93 5.35
C ASP A 153 6.11 4.36 4.97
N LEU A 154 5.38 3.59 4.18
CA LEU A 154 3.98 3.90 3.83
C LEU A 154 2.95 3.25 4.77
N GLY A 155 3.45 2.54 5.80
CA GLY A 155 2.69 2.16 6.99
C GLY A 155 2.61 0.67 7.30
N SER A 156 3.22 -0.20 6.51
CA SER A 156 3.27 -1.65 6.76
C SER A 156 3.86 -1.94 8.14
N LEU A 157 4.97 -1.31 8.53
CA LEU A 157 5.59 -1.52 9.84
C LEU A 157 4.66 -1.12 11.00
N GLN A 158 3.81 -0.12 10.80
CA GLN A 158 2.90 0.39 11.82
C GLN A 158 1.58 -0.38 11.86
N ARG A 159 1.07 -0.82 10.71
CA ARG A 159 -0.26 -1.44 10.57
C ARG A 159 -0.20 -2.95 10.74
N LEU A 160 0.82 -3.63 10.19
CA LEU A 160 0.92 -5.09 10.20
C LEU A 160 1.13 -5.68 11.58
N VAL A 161 1.76 -4.96 12.51
CA VAL A 161 2.04 -5.50 13.85
C VAL A 161 0.74 -5.91 14.57
N GLY A 162 -0.35 -5.17 14.34
CA GLY A 162 -1.68 -5.51 14.86
C GLY A 162 -2.45 -6.56 14.04
N VAL A 163 -1.91 -6.99 12.90
CA VAL A 163 -2.54 -7.95 11.96
C VAL A 163 -1.87 -9.31 12.05
N ILE A 164 -0.53 -9.36 11.96
CA ILE A 164 0.26 -10.60 11.90
C ILE A 164 1.17 -10.82 13.12
N GLY A 165 1.15 -9.89 14.07
CA GLY A 165 2.03 -9.91 15.25
C GLY A 165 3.48 -9.46 14.95
N ASP A 166 4.22 -9.13 16.01
CA ASP A 166 5.58 -8.59 15.91
C ASP A 166 6.59 -9.59 15.31
N GLY A 167 6.50 -10.87 15.66
CA GLY A 167 7.42 -11.91 15.17
C GLY A 167 7.36 -12.08 13.65
N HIS A 168 6.18 -12.32 13.09
CA HIS A 168 6.01 -12.49 11.65
C HIS A 168 6.26 -11.20 10.87
N LEU A 169 5.94 -10.03 11.45
CA LEU A 169 6.30 -8.76 10.84
C LEU A 169 7.81 -8.58 10.74
N ARG A 170 8.57 -8.88 11.80
CA ARG A 170 10.04 -8.80 11.76
C ARG A 170 10.61 -9.77 10.74
N GLU A 171 10.12 -11.01 10.70
CA GLU A 171 10.51 -11.99 9.70
C GLU A 171 10.32 -11.43 8.29
N LEU A 172 9.11 -10.96 7.97
CA LEU A 172 8.78 -10.44 6.64
C LEU A 172 9.56 -9.18 6.26
N ALA A 173 9.64 -8.20 7.17
CA ALA A 173 10.26 -6.91 6.89
C ALA A 173 11.80 -6.95 6.88
N LEU A 174 12.43 -7.80 7.70
CA LEU A 174 13.89 -7.90 7.75
C LEU A 174 14.45 -8.79 6.64
N THR A 175 13.71 -9.81 6.22
CA THR A 175 14.11 -10.67 5.09
C THR A 175 13.74 -10.05 3.75
N GLY A 176 12.61 -9.34 3.67
CA GLY A 176 12.01 -8.91 2.41
C GLY A 176 11.59 -10.09 1.54
N ASP A 177 11.37 -11.28 2.12
CA ASP A 177 10.98 -12.48 1.39
C ASP A 177 9.52 -12.44 0.93
N ASP A 178 9.21 -13.32 -0.02
CA ASP A 178 7.88 -13.46 -0.58
C ASP A 178 7.13 -14.55 0.18
N ILE A 179 5.89 -14.27 0.56
CA ILE A 179 4.98 -15.26 1.13
C ILE A 179 3.77 -15.45 0.23
N ALA A 180 3.42 -16.73 0.00
CA ALA A 180 2.24 -17.10 -0.76
C ALA A 180 0.95 -16.91 0.05
N ALA A 181 -0.19 -16.94 -0.65
CA ALA A 181 -1.52 -16.70 -0.08
C ALA A 181 -1.86 -17.61 1.11
N ASP A 182 -1.42 -18.87 1.11
CA ASP A 182 -1.62 -19.83 2.19
C ASP A 182 -0.88 -19.43 3.47
N ARG A 183 0.39 -19.03 3.35
CA ARG A 183 1.18 -18.50 4.46
C ARG A 183 0.63 -17.17 4.93
N ALA A 184 0.23 -16.29 4.01
CA ALA A 184 -0.41 -15.01 4.33
C ALA A 184 -1.70 -15.20 5.14
N ALA A 185 -2.52 -16.20 4.81
CA ALA A 185 -3.69 -16.57 5.61
C ALA A 185 -3.29 -17.15 6.97
N ALA A 186 -2.29 -18.03 7.02
CA ALA A 186 -1.83 -18.66 8.26
C ALA A 186 -1.29 -17.67 9.29
N VAL A 187 -0.68 -16.56 8.86
CA VAL A 187 -0.21 -15.48 9.76
C VAL A 187 -1.26 -14.40 10.01
N GLY A 188 -2.43 -14.47 9.37
CA GLY A 188 -3.51 -13.47 9.53
C GLY A 188 -3.42 -12.25 8.62
N LEU A 189 -2.46 -12.19 7.68
CA LEU A 189 -2.38 -11.11 6.70
C LEU A 189 -3.62 -11.09 5.79
N VAL A 190 -4.14 -12.26 5.43
CA VAL A 190 -5.32 -12.43 4.58
C VAL A 190 -6.41 -13.13 5.37
N ASN A 191 -7.65 -12.66 5.27
CA ASN A 191 -8.80 -13.24 5.95
C ASN A 191 -9.28 -14.51 5.24
N HIS A 192 -9.33 -14.51 3.91
CA HIS A 192 -9.79 -15.64 3.09
C HIS A 192 -9.01 -15.75 1.78
N VAL A 193 -8.72 -16.98 1.36
CA VAL A 193 -8.09 -17.30 0.07
C VAL A 193 -9.10 -18.00 -0.82
N HIS A 194 -9.22 -17.55 -2.07
CA HIS A 194 -10.10 -18.11 -3.10
C HIS A 194 -9.30 -18.69 -4.26
N ALA A 195 -9.94 -19.55 -5.07
CA ALA A 195 -9.25 -20.32 -6.10
C ALA A 195 -8.51 -19.46 -7.14
N ASP A 196 -9.10 -18.32 -7.53
CA ASP A 196 -8.57 -17.44 -8.56
C ASP A 196 -9.00 -15.97 -8.34
N ALA A 197 -8.49 -15.07 -9.18
CA ALA A 197 -8.75 -13.64 -9.07
C ALA A 197 -10.25 -13.28 -9.22
N PRO A 198 -11.01 -13.83 -10.19
CA PRO A 198 -12.46 -13.60 -10.27
C PRO A 198 -13.20 -14.03 -9.00
N ALA A 199 -12.88 -15.20 -8.44
CA ALA A 199 -13.52 -15.68 -7.21
C ALA A 199 -13.18 -14.80 -6.00
N ALA A 200 -11.93 -14.34 -5.89
CA ALA A 200 -11.51 -13.42 -4.83
C ALA A 200 -12.22 -12.06 -4.93
N LEU A 201 -12.33 -11.50 -6.14
CA LEU A 201 -13.03 -10.24 -6.37
C LEU A 201 -14.53 -10.35 -6.06
N ALA A 202 -15.19 -11.40 -6.54
CA ALA A 202 -16.61 -11.65 -6.24
C ALA A 202 -16.84 -11.80 -4.73
N ALA A 203 -15.98 -12.55 -4.03
CA ALA A 203 -16.07 -12.69 -2.58
C ALA A 203 -15.87 -11.36 -1.82
N ALA A 204 -14.99 -10.49 -2.31
CA ALA A 204 -14.78 -9.16 -1.75
C ALA A 204 -15.99 -8.25 -1.97
N GLN A 205 -16.58 -8.28 -3.16
CA GLN A 205 -17.81 -7.55 -3.48
C GLN A 205 -18.99 -8.03 -2.64
N ASP A 206 -19.17 -9.35 -2.49
CA ASP A 206 -20.19 -9.93 -1.64
C ASP A 206 -20.01 -9.54 -0.17
N LEU A 207 -18.77 -9.55 0.34
CA LEU A 207 -18.47 -9.11 1.70
C LEU A 207 -18.78 -7.62 1.88
N ALA A 208 -18.35 -6.78 0.93
CA ALA A 208 -18.62 -5.36 0.94
C ALA A 208 -20.13 -5.06 0.87
N ALA A 209 -20.89 -5.82 0.09
CA ALA A 209 -22.35 -5.70 0.00
C ALA A 209 -23.03 -6.05 1.34
N ARG A 210 -22.58 -7.12 2.02
CA ARG A 210 -23.05 -7.45 3.37
C ARG A 210 -22.73 -6.34 4.38
N MET A 211 -21.55 -5.73 4.29
CA MET A 211 -21.20 -4.58 5.13
C MET A 211 -22.09 -3.38 4.82
N ALA A 212 -22.27 -3.02 3.54
CA ALA A 212 -23.08 -1.91 3.06
C ALA A 212 -24.58 -1.99 3.44
N ALA A 213 -25.08 -3.19 3.76
CA ALA A 213 -26.43 -3.42 4.25
C ALA A 213 -26.64 -3.03 5.73
N ASN A 214 -25.55 -2.84 6.50
CA ASN A 214 -25.63 -2.40 7.90
C ASN A 214 -25.83 -0.88 8.03
N SER A 215 -26.09 -0.41 9.25
CA SER A 215 -26.20 1.01 9.54
C SER A 215 -24.88 1.75 9.23
N PRO A 216 -24.84 2.71 8.29
CA PRO A 216 -23.61 3.38 7.90
C PRO A 216 -23.01 4.20 9.05
N LEU A 217 -23.85 4.76 9.93
CA LEU A 217 -23.39 5.49 11.12
C LEU A 217 -22.73 4.54 12.13
N VAL A 218 -23.26 3.32 12.29
CA VAL A 218 -22.68 2.33 13.21
C VAL A 218 -21.36 1.80 12.66
N LEU A 219 -21.26 1.50 11.36
CA LEU A 219 -20.00 1.05 10.76
C LEU A 219 -18.91 2.12 10.89
N ARG A 220 -19.24 3.40 10.65
CA ARG A 220 -18.33 4.51 10.93
C ARG A 220 -17.88 4.51 12.39
N GLY A 221 -18.80 4.35 13.33
CA GLY A 221 -18.49 4.30 14.76
C GLY A 221 -17.60 3.11 15.13
N VAL A 222 -17.80 1.95 14.52
CA VAL A 222 -16.93 0.78 14.70
C VAL A 222 -15.50 1.11 14.28
N LYS A 223 -15.31 1.70 13.10
CA LYS A 223 -13.98 2.10 12.63
C LYS A 223 -13.35 3.15 13.55
N ASP A 224 -14.10 4.19 13.90
CA ASP A 224 -13.64 5.27 14.78
C ASP A 224 -13.16 4.76 16.15
N VAL A 225 -13.92 3.84 16.77
CA VAL A 225 -13.55 3.24 18.06
C VAL A 225 -12.31 2.35 17.94
N LEU A 226 -12.19 1.55 16.88
CA LEU A 226 -11.00 0.72 16.65
C LEU A 226 -9.75 1.57 16.39
N ASP A 227 -9.90 2.69 15.68
CA ASP A 227 -8.80 3.58 15.33
C ASP A 227 -8.42 4.55 16.44
N ALA A 228 -9.27 4.75 17.46
CA ALA A 228 -8.99 5.64 18.60
C ALA A 228 -7.64 5.33 19.28
N GLU A 229 -7.27 4.05 19.43
CA GLU A 229 -5.98 3.64 19.99
C GLU A 229 -4.91 3.34 18.93
N ARG A 230 -5.32 2.92 17.73
CA ARG A 230 -4.40 2.52 16.66
C ARG A 230 -3.83 3.73 15.93
N GLY A 231 -4.66 4.72 15.60
CA GLY A 231 -4.32 5.89 14.79
C GLY A 231 -3.12 6.67 15.34
N PRO A 232 -3.11 7.08 16.62
CA PRO A 232 -1.97 7.82 17.19
C PRO A 232 -0.64 7.05 17.14
N ARG A 233 -0.67 5.72 17.31
CA ARG A 233 0.52 4.86 17.22
C ARG A 233 1.03 4.76 15.78
N VAL A 234 0.12 4.62 14.82
CA VAL A 234 0.46 4.60 13.39
C VAL A 234 1.11 5.92 12.99
N GLU A 235 0.50 7.07 13.32
CA GLU A 235 1.04 8.38 12.97
C GLU A 235 2.42 8.63 13.62
N ALA A 236 2.61 8.25 14.88
CA ALA A 236 3.91 8.37 15.54
C ALA A 236 5.00 7.55 14.81
N GLY A 237 4.68 6.33 14.40
CA GLY A 237 5.60 5.49 13.65
C GLY A 237 5.90 6.04 12.25
N LEU A 238 4.87 6.49 11.52
CA LEU A 238 5.03 7.10 10.19
C LEU A 238 5.92 8.35 10.25
N ARG A 239 5.73 9.21 11.26
CA ARG A 239 6.60 10.38 11.48
C ARG A 239 8.05 9.98 11.73
N TYR A 240 8.28 8.96 12.54
CA TYR A 240 9.62 8.48 12.84
C TYR A 240 10.30 7.90 11.59
N THR A 241 9.61 7.04 10.84
CA THR A 241 10.17 6.47 9.62
C THR A 241 10.40 7.53 8.54
N ALA A 242 9.53 8.53 8.42
CA ALA A 242 9.74 9.64 7.48
C ALA A 242 11.03 10.41 7.79
N VAL A 243 11.32 10.68 9.07
CA VAL A 243 12.59 11.30 9.49
C VAL A 243 13.78 10.38 9.17
N TRP A 244 13.64 9.07 9.42
CA TRP A 244 14.68 8.09 9.10
C TRP A 244 15.01 8.08 7.60
N ASN A 245 14.01 7.91 6.74
CA ASN A 245 14.24 7.90 5.29
C ASN A 245 14.66 9.26 4.74
N ALA A 246 14.16 10.38 5.28
CA ALA A 246 14.67 11.69 4.90
C ALA A 246 16.19 11.84 5.14
N ALA A 247 16.71 11.18 6.18
CA ALA A 247 18.14 11.15 6.49
C ALA A 247 18.93 10.14 5.64
N PHE A 248 18.42 8.92 5.46
CA PHE A 248 19.21 7.78 4.95
C PHE A 248 18.82 7.26 3.57
N LEU A 249 17.65 7.61 3.03
CA LEU A 249 17.13 7.01 1.78
C LEU A 249 18.05 7.28 0.59
N LEU A 250 18.60 8.49 0.48
CA LEU A 250 19.52 8.87 -0.58
C LEU A 250 20.94 8.34 -0.26
N SER A 251 21.09 7.02 -0.26
CA SER A 251 22.31 6.26 0.07
C SER A 251 22.91 5.57 -1.15
N ASN A 252 24.15 5.07 -1.00
CA ASN A 252 24.76 4.19 -1.99
C ASN A 252 24.01 2.86 -2.11
N ASP A 253 23.36 2.40 -1.04
CA ASP A 253 22.61 1.14 -1.05
C ASP A 253 21.32 1.24 -1.88
N LEU A 254 20.66 2.40 -1.91
CA LEU A 254 19.54 2.63 -2.83
C LEU A 254 20.02 2.64 -4.30
N ASP A 255 21.13 3.32 -4.58
CA ASP A 255 21.72 3.34 -5.93
C ASP A 255 22.10 1.93 -6.40
N GLU A 256 22.68 1.14 -5.51
CA GLU A 256 23.07 -0.24 -5.76
C GLU A 256 21.85 -1.14 -5.98
N ALA A 257 20.77 -0.98 -5.20
CA ALA A 257 19.52 -1.70 -5.43
C ALA A 257 18.94 -1.42 -6.83
N ILE A 258 18.94 -0.16 -7.26
CA ILE A 258 18.45 0.22 -8.59
C ILE A 258 19.37 -0.34 -9.68
N THR A 259 20.68 -0.17 -9.52
CA THR A 259 21.69 -0.64 -10.49
C THR A 259 21.66 -2.15 -10.66
N SER A 260 21.70 -2.90 -9.55
CA SER A 260 21.70 -4.36 -9.55
C SER A 260 20.40 -4.95 -10.14
N PHE A 261 19.26 -4.30 -9.93
CA PHE A 261 17.99 -4.65 -10.57
C PHE A 261 18.06 -4.51 -12.10
N VAL A 262 18.59 -3.39 -12.60
CA VAL A 262 18.79 -3.15 -14.03
C VAL A 262 19.77 -4.15 -14.64
N GLU A 263 20.88 -4.40 -13.95
CA GLU A 263 21.94 -5.33 -14.36
C GLU A 263 21.58 -6.81 -14.15
N ARG A 264 20.45 -7.11 -13.48
CA ARG A 264 19.98 -8.46 -13.15
C ARG A 264 21.00 -9.28 -12.37
N ARG A 265 21.65 -8.66 -11.38
CA ARG A 265 22.60 -9.30 -10.48
C ARG A 265 22.17 -9.12 -9.02
N PRO A 266 22.71 -9.91 -8.07
CA PRO A 266 22.52 -9.65 -6.65
C PRO A 266 23.11 -8.28 -6.24
N PRO A 267 22.46 -7.56 -5.31
CA PRO A 267 23.00 -6.32 -4.77
C PRO A 267 24.14 -6.55 -3.78
N GLU A 268 25.09 -5.63 -3.72
CA GLU A 268 26.18 -5.58 -2.73
C GLU A 268 26.06 -4.33 -1.85
N PHE A 269 25.32 -4.43 -0.76
CA PHE A 269 25.11 -3.32 0.16
C PHE A 269 26.34 -3.04 1.03
N THR A 270 26.65 -1.76 1.21
CA THR A 270 27.84 -1.29 1.95
C THR A 270 27.51 -0.49 3.20
N GLY A 271 26.24 -0.09 3.40
CA GLY A 271 25.80 0.72 4.53
C GLY A 271 26.37 2.15 4.50
N ARG A 272 26.49 2.74 3.30
CA ARG A 272 27.08 4.06 3.06
C ARG A 272 26.12 5.02 2.38
#